data_AF-A0AA36B5D6-F1
#
_entry.id   AF-A0AA36B5D6-F1
#
_cell.length_a   1.000
_cell.length_b   1.000
_cell.length_c   1.000
_cell.angle_alpha   90.00
_cell.angle_beta   90.00
_cell.angle_gamma   90.00
#
_symmetry.space_group_name_H-M   'P 1'
#
loop_
_entity.id
_entity.type
_entity.pdbx_description
1 polymer ?
#
loop_
_entity_poly.entity_id
_entity_poly.type
_entity_poly.pdbx_seq_one_letter_code
_entity_poly.pdbx_strand_id
1 'polypeptide(L)'
;MLQLTDRFLLCAFLATIISPIVADYVIDVKLIEFENYNHLMILRHCVVMVAELKTGVIGDNVIDLNKVFIGTARNPITYLIRQPFQKFVVSFTAKSNNELIADYVYQSGSNLPQRSVDEATYELITTRSSQNPTSQLTYQIRSYCSQGYYGPNCITRCDIPISEQTRFQCDANGQKVCKPGFSGPFCNGIGECELTTAPCLNGGTCVEEINGYFCRCAYGYTGPKCETVISACLSAPCMNGGRCSNAGTSFECHCLPNFYGPRCQFEDKCQSVTCLNGGTCVITNFVAKCICPQGWTGQRCEIPINQCTPNPCQNNGYCHNLGLGGFVCDCVNGWSGKFCNNRTYCPSRPCLNGGTCIQNANLIRCRCPFGFKGKYCEGFKCPEPSGLFPDPQSCRHFYQCDWSIAYRKDCPGNLHFNKVLKVCDWQYRADCNIRK
;
A
#
# COMPACT_ATOMS: atom_id res chain seq x y z
N MET A 1 1.04 28.28 85.38
CA MET A 1 1.53 26.91 85.64
C MET A 1 0.46 25.95 85.13
N LEU A 2 0.65 25.39 83.93
CA LEU A 2 0.01 24.15 83.43
C LEU A 2 0.64 23.84 82.07
N GLN A 3 1.70 23.03 82.12
CA GLN A 3 2.26 22.31 80.98
C GLN A 3 1.22 21.31 80.48
N LEU A 4 0.82 21.38 79.22
CA LEU A 4 0.12 20.31 78.53
C LEU A 4 0.83 20.06 77.19
N THR A 5 1.58 18.96 77.17
CA THR A 5 2.36 18.46 76.05
C THR A 5 1.48 17.63 75.12
N ASP A 6 1.36 18.05 73.88
CA ASP A 6 0.38 17.50 72.96
C ASP A 6 1.02 16.62 71.86
N ARG A 7 0.56 15.37 71.74
CA ARG A 7 1.25 14.25 71.07
C ARG A 7 0.42 13.63 69.94
N PHE A 8 0.78 13.85 68.68
CA PHE A 8 0.30 13.08 67.51
C PHE A 8 0.69 11.60 67.64
N LEU A 9 -0.20 10.68 67.25
CA LEU A 9 0.03 9.23 67.24
C LEU A 9 -0.29 8.64 65.86
N LEU A 10 0.67 7.92 65.27
CA LEU A 10 0.43 6.96 64.18
C LEU A 10 0.41 5.56 64.79
N CYS A 11 -0.62 4.77 64.49
CA CYS A 11 -0.70 3.37 64.89
C CYS A 11 -0.67 2.49 63.64
N ALA A 12 0.24 1.50 63.60
CA ALA A 12 0.29 0.49 62.55
C ALA A 12 -0.10 -0.89 63.13
N PHE A 13 -1.04 -1.58 62.50
CA PHE A 13 -1.46 -2.93 62.87
C PHE A 13 -0.92 -3.95 61.85
N LEU A 14 -0.23 -4.97 62.35
CA LEU A 14 0.26 -6.12 61.57
C LEU A 14 -0.51 -7.36 62.00
N ALA A 15 -1.27 -7.97 61.10
CA ALA A 15 -1.87 -9.28 61.35
C ALA A 15 -0.77 -10.35 61.23
N THR A 16 -0.56 -11.10 62.32
CA THR A 16 0.54 -12.07 62.46
C THR A 16 0.31 -13.35 61.64
N ILE A 17 1.33 -13.75 60.89
CA ILE A 17 1.52 -15.13 60.44
C ILE A 17 2.84 -15.60 61.02
N ILE A 18 2.81 -16.66 61.82
CA ILE A 18 4.00 -17.28 62.40
C ILE A 18 4.66 -18.08 61.27
N SER A 19 5.61 -17.48 60.57
CA SER A 19 6.38 -18.14 59.52
C SER A 19 7.88 -17.97 59.79
N PRO A 20 8.72 -19.01 59.59
CA PRO A 20 10.17 -18.92 59.74
C PRO A 20 10.86 -18.13 58.61
N ILE A 21 10.10 -17.68 57.61
CA ILE A 21 10.62 -16.97 56.44
C ILE A 21 10.90 -15.52 56.82
N VAL A 22 12.16 -15.10 56.66
CA VAL A 22 12.57 -13.70 56.81
C VAL A 22 12.09 -12.92 55.58
N ALA A 23 11.33 -11.85 55.83
CA ALA A 23 10.97 -10.85 54.81
C ALA A 23 11.60 -9.51 55.22
N ASP A 24 11.94 -8.64 54.28
CA ASP A 24 12.43 -7.29 54.63
C ASP A 24 11.77 -6.23 53.73
N TYR A 25 10.69 -5.66 54.27
CA TYR A 25 9.77 -4.76 53.58
C TYR A 25 9.86 -3.36 54.18
N VAL A 26 9.84 -2.33 53.34
CA VAL A 26 9.91 -0.92 53.74
C VAL A 26 8.68 -0.15 53.26
N ILE A 27 8.09 0.64 54.17
CA ILE A 27 7.01 1.57 53.85
C ILE A 27 7.45 2.97 54.28
N ASP A 28 7.44 3.90 53.35
CA ASP A 28 7.62 5.32 53.65
C ASP A 28 6.26 6.01 53.60
N VAL A 29 5.89 6.69 54.69
CA VAL A 29 4.70 7.54 54.79
C VAL A 29 5.14 8.98 54.95
N LYS A 30 4.93 9.79 53.92
CA LYS A 30 5.25 11.21 53.91
C LYS A 30 3.99 12.03 54.14
N LEU A 31 3.89 12.71 55.27
CA LEU A 31 2.77 13.61 55.54
C LEU A 31 2.97 14.92 54.75
N ILE A 32 1.90 15.43 54.13
CA ILE A 32 1.94 16.61 53.26
C ILE A 32 1.19 17.76 53.89
N GLU A 33 -0.08 17.56 54.23
CA GLU A 33 -0.95 18.63 54.72
C GLU A 33 -2.08 18.08 55.58
N PHE A 34 -2.45 18.83 56.61
CA PHE A 34 -3.63 18.55 57.42
C PHE A 34 -4.50 19.81 57.56
N GLU A 35 -5.79 19.68 57.29
CA GLU A 35 -6.78 20.76 57.40
C GLU A 35 -7.84 20.40 58.44
N ASN A 36 -8.13 21.31 59.37
CA ASN A 36 -9.19 21.21 60.36
C ASN A 36 -9.83 22.58 60.61
N TYR A 37 -11.05 22.78 60.12
CA TYR A 37 -11.74 24.06 60.18
C TYR A 37 -12.43 24.38 61.52
N ASN A 38 -12.29 23.55 62.58
CA ASN A 38 -13.03 23.67 63.85
C ASN A 38 -12.20 23.98 65.14
N HIS A 39 -10.90 24.29 65.05
CA HIS A 39 -10.08 24.94 66.11
C HIS A 39 -10.07 24.35 67.55
N LEU A 40 -10.12 23.03 67.77
CA LEU A 40 -10.03 22.45 69.13
C LEU A 40 -9.17 21.18 69.12
N MET A 41 -7.99 21.11 69.77
CA MET A 41 -7.40 19.85 70.34
C MET A 41 -6.23 20.04 71.35
N ILE A 42 -6.22 19.23 72.43
CA ILE A 42 -5.11 18.84 73.38
C ILE A 42 -5.15 17.28 73.52
N LEU A 43 -4.03 16.55 73.73
CA LEU A 43 -3.77 15.14 73.31
C LEU A 43 -3.32 14.10 74.43
N ARG A 44 -4.01 12.94 74.67
CA ARG A 44 -3.45 11.72 75.41
C ARG A 44 -3.80 10.26 74.90
N HIS A 45 -2.74 9.42 74.76
CA HIS A 45 -2.50 7.99 74.33
C HIS A 45 -3.39 7.18 73.34
N CYS A 46 -2.76 6.23 72.60
CA CYS A 46 -3.38 5.10 71.87
C CYS A 46 -2.55 3.80 72.09
N VAL A 47 -3.17 2.63 71.86
CA VAL A 47 -2.70 1.27 72.23
C VAL A 47 -2.03 0.55 71.05
N VAL A 48 -1.00 -0.27 71.33
CA VAL A 48 0.14 -0.70 70.46
C VAL A 48 0.03 -2.13 69.94
N MET A 49 0.72 -2.47 68.83
CA MET A 49 1.31 -3.83 68.63
C MET A 49 2.71 -3.95 67.98
N VAL A 50 3.33 -2.95 67.32
CA VAL A 50 4.74 -3.11 66.79
C VAL A 50 5.66 -1.90 66.98
N ALA A 51 5.22 -0.66 66.74
CA ALA A 51 6.01 0.54 67.05
C ALA A 51 5.09 1.77 67.18
N GLU A 52 5.43 2.70 68.07
CA GLU A 52 4.73 3.98 68.28
C GLU A 52 5.69 5.13 67.94
N LEU A 53 5.34 6.00 66.98
CA LEU A 53 6.10 7.22 66.68
C LEU A 53 5.27 8.45 67.04
N LYS A 54 5.83 9.33 67.87
CA LYS A 54 5.20 10.58 68.35
C LYS A 54 5.81 11.76 67.60
N THR A 55 4.97 12.61 67.01
CA THR A 55 5.42 13.71 66.13
C THR A 55 5.26 15.10 66.76
N GLY A 56 5.24 15.23 68.09
CA GLY A 56 5.08 16.53 68.80
C GLY A 56 3.81 17.32 68.44
N VAL A 57 3.75 18.60 68.82
CA VAL A 57 2.71 19.58 68.41
C VAL A 57 3.16 20.25 67.12
N ILE A 58 2.29 20.36 66.11
CA ILE A 58 2.69 20.76 64.76
C ILE A 58 2.04 22.10 64.29
N GLY A 59 0.88 22.49 64.84
CA GLY A 59 0.22 23.77 64.54
C GLY A 59 -1.30 23.76 64.75
N ASP A 60 -1.97 24.86 64.39
CA ASP A 60 -3.43 25.04 64.43
C ASP A 60 -4.00 25.23 63.00
N ASN A 61 -5.21 24.72 62.73
CA ASN A 61 -6.07 24.95 61.56
C ASN A 61 -5.66 24.25 60.27
N VAL A 62 -4.71 24.82 59.52
CA VAL A 62 -4.15 24.25 58.29
C VAL A 62 -2.66 24.15 58.50
N ILE A 63 -2.16 22.92 58.50
CA ILE A 63 -0.80 22.60 58.88
C ILE A 63 -0.09 22.05 57.65
N ASP A 64 0.92 22.79 57.16
CA ASP A 64 1.89 22.25 56.22
C ASP A 64 2.82 21.28 56.96
N LEU A 65 2.68 20.00 56.61
CA LEU A 65 3.43 18.87 57.14
C LEU A 65 4.60 18.48 56.23
N ASN A 66 4.78 19.11 55.06
CA ASN A 66 5.84 18.80 54.09
C ASN A 66 7.21 19.35 54.52
N LYS A 67 7.57 19.08 55.78
CA LYS A 67 8.84 19.43 56.42
C LYS A 67 9.64 18.16 56.66
N VAL A 68 10.96 18.28 56.78
CA VAL A 68 11.87 17.14 57.05
C VAL A 68 11.58 16.48 58.40
N PHE A 69 11.08 17.27 59.36
CA PHE A 69 10.66 16.80 60.66
C PHE A 69 9.26 17.33 60.98
N ILE A 70 8.47 16.48 61.60
CA ILE A 70 7.14 16.79 62.14
C ILE A 70 7.24 16.52 63.65
N GLY A 71 7.35 17.61 64.43
CA GLY A 71 7.85 17.60 65.80
C GLY A 71 9.13 16.78 65.95
N THR A 72 9.09 15.64 66.64
CA THR A 72 10.25 14.77 66.87
C THR A 72 10.44 13.66 65.83
N ALA A 73 9.48 13.47 64.93
CA ALA A 73 9.53 12.41 63.92
C ALA A 73 10.13 12.91 62.61
N ARG A 74 10.93 12.08 61.94
CA ARG A 74 11.32 12.32 60.54
C ARG A 74 10.10 12.16 59.63
N ASN A 75 10.12 12.92 58.54
CA ASN A 75 9.15 12.81 57.46
C ASN A 75 9.92 12.70 56.12
N PRO A 76 9.81 11.60 55.38
CA PRO A 76 8.88 10.48 55.56
C PRO A 76 9.16 9.67 56.84
N ILE A 77 8.08 9.10 57.38
CA ILE A 77 8.10 8.10 58.43
C ILE A 77 8.33 6.74 57.77
N THR A 78 9.44 6.09 58.11
CA THR A 78 9.81 4.78 57.54
C THR A 78 9.49 3.65 58.50
N TYR A 79 8.72 2.67 58.02
CA TYR A 79 8.41 1.42 58.71
C TYR A 79 9.18 0.27 58.08
N LEU A 80 10.01 -0.41 58.87
CA LEU A 80 10.65 -1.65 58.47
C LEU A 80 9.87 -2.84 59.03
N ILE A 81 9.41 -3.73 58.14
CA ILE A 81 8.68 -4.93 58.49
C ILE A 81 9.56 -6.13 58.15
N ARG A 82 10.10 -6.78 59.19
CA ARG A 82 11.04 -7.90 59.06
C ARG A 82 10.40 -9.29 59.08
N GLN A 83 9.10 -9.36 58.78
CA GLN A 83 8.31 -10.59 58.86
C GLN A 83 7.23 -10.60 57.77
N PRO A 84 6.79 -11.79 57.30
CA PRO A 84 5.70 -11.89 56.33
C PRO A 84 4.38 -11.39 56.91
N PHE A 85 3.55 -10.76 56.08
CA PHE A 85 2.22 -10.27 56.46
C PHE A 85 1.23 -10.46 55.31
N GLN A 86 -0.05 -10.67 55.62
CA GLN A 86 -1.12 -10.66 54.61
C GLN A 86 -1.73 -9.26 54.43
N LYS A 87 -1.81 -8.50 55.53
CA LYS A 87 -2.39 -7.16 55.56
C LYS A 87 -1.67 -6.34 56.61
N PHE A 88 -1.36 -5.09 56.27
CA PHE A 88 -1.00 -4.08 57.26
C PHE A 88 -1.96 -2.89 57.15
N VAL A 89 -2.20 -2.25 58.28
CA VAL A 89 -3.04 -1.04 58.34
C VAL A 89 -2.22 0.08 58.97
N VAL A 90 -2.21 1.25 58.33
CA VAL A 90 -1.67 2.49 58.90
C VAL A 90 -2.83 3.41 59.24
N SER A 91 -3.03 3.65 60.52
CA SER A 91 -4.12 4.48 61.04
C SER A 91 -3.60 5.86 61.44
N PHE A 92 -4.28 6.90 60.96
CA PHE A 92 -4.05 8.29 61.29
C PHE A 92 -5.18 8.79 62.20
N THR A 93 -4.85 9.09 63.46
CA THR A 93 -5.83 9.51 64.47
C THR A 93 -5.52 10.90 65.00
N ALA A 94 -6.54 11.78 65.06
CA ALA A 94 -6.49 13.04 65.79
C ALA A 94 -7.30 12.92 67.08
N LYS A 95 -6.86 13.61 68.14
CA LYS A 95 -6.95 13.08 69.50
C LYS A 95 -7.81 13.87 70.48
N SER A 96 -8.59 14.85 70.05
CA SER A 96 -9.57 15.51 70.93
C SER A 96 -10.76 14.60 71.24
N ASN A 97 -11.03 13.60 70.39
CA ASN A 97 -12.17 12.70 70.46
C ASN A 97 -11.86 11.24 70.06
N ASN A 98 -10.58 10.87 69.92
CA ASN A 98 -10.16 9.56 69.41
C ASN A 98 -10.69 9.28 67.99
N GLU A 99 -10.85 10.34 67.21
CA GLU A 99 -11.43 10.28 65.88
C GLU A 99 -10.42 9.70 64.88
N LEU A 100 -10.85 8.63 64.23
CA LEU A 100 -10.15 8.06 63.09
C LEU A 100 -10.33 8.99 61.90
N ILE A 101 -9.25 9.70 61.54
CA ILE A 101 -9.25 10.55 60.34
C ILE A 101 -9.13 9.69 59.10
N ALA A 102 -8.26 8.68 59.15
CA ALA A 102 -7.96 7.85 57.99
C ALA A 102 -7.36 6.50 58.38
N ASP A 103 -7.74 5.47 57.62
CA ASP A 103 -7.06 4.18 57.59
C ASP A 103 -6.53 3.94 56.17
N TYR A 104 -5.24 3.70 56.07
CA TYR A 104 -4.66 3.09 54.87
C TYR A 104 -4.57 1.59 55.06
N VAL A 105 -5.22 0.83 54.19
CA VAL A 105 -5.19 -0.63 54.22
C VAL A 105 -4.33 -1.13 53.07
N TYR A 106 -3.22 -1.78 53.39
CA TYR A 106 -2.40 -2.47 52.42
C TYR A 106 -2.62 -3.97 52.47
N GLN A 107 -2.90 -4.58 51.31
CA GLN A 107 -3.05 -6.02 51.14
C GLN A 107 -1.86 -6.58 50.35
N SER A 108 -1.10 -7.47 50.98
CA SER A 108 0.02 -8.18 50.35
C SER A 108 -0.51 -9.05 49.19
N GLY A 109 0.18 -9.01 48.05
CA GLY A 109 -0.18 -9.74 46.83
C GLY A 109 -1.13 -9.02 45.86
N SER A 110 -1.85 -7.98 46.30
CA SER A 110 -2.64 -7.11 45.40
C SER A 110 -1.87 -5.85 44.99
N ASN A 111 -1.09 -5.31 45.91
CA ASN A 111 -0.11 -4.25 45.65
C ASN A 111 1.28 -4.90 45.62
N LEU A 112 2.06 -4.65 44.56
CA LEU A 112 3.43 -5.15 44.47
C LEU A 112 4.39 -4.10 45.03
N PRO A 113 5.20 -4.39 46.07
CA PRO A 113 6.28 -3.50 46.46
C PRO A 113 7.23 -3.31 45.27
N GLN A 114 7.71 -2.07 45.11
CA GLN A 114 8.70 -1.77 44.09
C GLN A 114 10.05 -2.41 44.47
N ARG A 115 10.88 -2.67 43.46
CA ARG A 115 12.09 -3.50 43.60
C ARG A 115 13.15 -2.90 44.52
N SER A 116 13.20 -1.58 44.59
CA SER A 116 14.19 -0.83 45.34
C SER A 116 13.64 0.55 45.70
N VAL A 117 14.34 1.25 46.59
CA VAL A 117 14.02 2.64 46.95
C VAL A 117 14.06 3.59 45.75
N ASP A 118 14.91 3.32 44.75
CA ASP A 118 15.10 4.14 43.56
C ASP A 118 13.96 3.96 42.54
N GLU A 119 13.38 2.75 42.50
CA GLU A 119 12.22 2.42 41.66
C GLU A 119 10.88 2.73 42.36
N ALA A 120 10.91 3.04 43.67
CA ALA A 120 9.72 3.25 44.48
C ALA A 120 9.08 4.63 44.30
N THR A 121 7.91 4.66 43.65
CA THR A 121 7.10 5.86 43.46
C THR A 121 6.13 6.13 44.61
N TYR A 122 5.97 7.39 44.99
CA TYR A 122 4.96 7.83 45.95
C TYR A 122 3.56 7.90 45.34
N GLU A 123 2.59 7.33 46.03
CA GLU A 123 1.16 7.51 45.79
C GLU A 123 0.63 8.63 46.71
N LEU A 124 -0.02 9.65 46.15
CA LEU A 124 -0.64 10.75 46.91
C LEU A 124 -2.08 10.38 47.27
N ILE A 125 -2.41 10.44 48.56
CA ILE A 125 -3.69 10.04 49.11
C ILE A 125 -4.25 11.19 49.95
N THR A 126 -5.51 11.51 49.72
CA THR A 126 -6.27 12.48 50.52
C THR A 126 -7.49 11.80 51.12
N THR A 127 -7.56 11.82 52.44
CA THR A 127 -8.61 11.16 53.23
C THR A 127 -9.34 12.18 54.10
N ARG A 128 -10.66 12.07 54.16
CA ARG A 128 -11.51 12.87 55.05
C ARG A 128 -11.92 12.02 56.25
N SER A 129 -12.02 12.66 57.41
CA SER A 129 -12.48 11.99 58.60
C SER A 129 -13.94 11.54 58.48
N SER A 130 -14.22 10.36 59.03
CA SER A 130 -15.56 9.77 59.04
C SER A 130 -16.52 10.44 60.04
N GLN A 131 -15.99 11.07 61.10
CA GLN A 131 -16.81 11.69 62.16
C GLN A 131 -16.90 13.22 62.02
N ASN A 132 -15.91 13.85 61.41
CA ASN A 132 -15.84 15.29 61.13
C ASN A 132 -15.40 15.52 59.67
N PRO A 133 -16.34 15.65 58.72
CA PRO A 133 -16.03 15.73 57.29
C PRO A 133 -15.23 16.99 56.89
N THR A 134 -15.06 17.95 57.79
CA THR A 134 -14.21 19.14 57.62
C THR A 134 -12.74 18.88 57.96
N SER A 135 -12.40 17.74 58.56
CA SER A 135 -11.02 17.33 58.80
C SER A 135 -10.49 16.51 57.63
N GLN A 136 -9.40 16.95 57.01
CA GLN A 136 -8.80 16.31 55.85
C GLN A 136 -7.30 16.12 56.06
N LEU A 137 -6.79 14.94 55.71
CA LEU A 137 -5.36 14.62 55.73
C LEU A 137 -4.91 14.24 54.32
N THR A 138 -3.83 14.87 53.86
CA THR A 138 -3.14 14.52 52.62
C THR A 138 -1.75 13.99 52.95
N TYR A 139 -1.44 12.80 52.46
CA TYR A 139 -0.15 12.13 52.65
C TYR A 139 0.27 11.37 51.39
N GLN A 140 1.56 11.08 51.28
CA GLN A 140 2.12 10.23 50.26
C GLN A 140 2.60 8.93 50.88
N ILE A 141 2.43 7.81 50.20
CA ILE A 141 2.92 6.52 50.64
C ILE A 141 3.66 5.81 49.51
N ARG A 142 4.76 5.13 49.83
CA ARG A 142 5.41 4.20 48.90
C ARG A 142 5.86 2.96 49.65
N SER A 143 6.03 1.88 48.91
CA SER A 143 6.50 0.64 49.48
C SER A 143 7.46 -0.12 48.56
N TYR A 144 8.51 -0.67 49.13
CA TYR A 144 9.57 -1.35 48.41
C TYR A 144 10.30 -2.38 49.28
N CYS A 145 11.07 -3.25 48.64
CA CYS A 145 11.90 -4.23 49.35
C CYS A 145 13.24 -3.62 49.80
N SER A 146 13.73 -4.04 50.96
CA SER A 146 15.11 -3.72 51.39
C SER A 146 16.13 -4.29 50.39
N GLN A 147 17.32 -3.69 50.37
CA GLN A 147 18.39 -4.10 49.47
C GLN A 147 18.65 -5.62 49.56
N GLY A 148 18.64 -6.30 48.41
CA GLY A 148 18.85 -7.75 48.33
C GLY A 148 17.58 -8.60 48.45
N TYR A 149 16.42 -7.99 48.73
CA TYR A 149 15.12 -8.67 48.76
C TYR A 149 14.25 -8.31 47.56
N TYR A 150 13.50 -9.28 47.06
CA TYR A 150 12.74 -9.20 45.83
C TYR A 150 11.40 -9.94 45.94
N GLY A 151 10.56 -9.73 44.93
CA GLY A 151 9.28 -10.39 44.78
C GLY A 151 8.15 -9.71 45.56
N PRO A 152 6.91 -10.20 45.40
CA PRO A 152 5.68 -9.54 45.86
C PRO A 152 5.60 -9.33 47.38
N ASN A 153 6.36 -10.11 48.15
CA ASN A 153 6.36 -10.07 49.62
C ASN A 153 7.75 -9.79 50.21
N CYS A 154 8.73 -9.39 49.39
CA CYS A 154 10.12 -9.17 49.80
C CYS A 154 10.72 -10.36 50.57
N ILE A 155 10.38 -11.59 50.15
CA ILE A 155 10.87 -12.85 50.74
C ILE A 155 11.98 -13.49 49.91
N THR A 156 12.13 -13.11 48.64
CA THR A 156 13.15 -13.67 47.77
C THR A 156 14.46 -12.93 48.01
N ARG A 157 15.44 -13.58 48.63
CA ARG A 157 16.75 -13.00 48.86
C ARG A 157 17.71 -13.31 47.71
N CYS A 158 18.27 -12.29 47.09
CA CYS A 158 19.28 -12.40 46.05
C CYS A 158 20.43 -11.42 46.35
N ASP A 159 21.30 -11.83 47.26
CA ASP A 159 22.53 -11.11 47.58
C ASP A 159 23.65 -11.62 46.66
N ILE A 160 24.24 -10.72 45.88
CA ILE A 160 25.36 -11.04 44.99
C ILE A 160 26.67 -10.60 45.66
N PRO A 161 27.57 -11.53 46.04
CA PRO A 161 28.90 -11.16 46.51
C PRO A 161 29.63 -10.32 45.47
N ILE A 162 30.46 -9.37 45.91
CA ILE A 162 31.16 -8.43 45.01
C ILE A 162 31.96 -9.17 43.92
N SER A 163 32.58 -10.30 44.26
CA SER A 163 33.33 -11.15 43.34
C SER A 163 32.49 -11.77 42.21
N GLU A 164 31.16 -11.84 42.36
CA GLU A 164 30.26 -12.51 41.42
C GLU A 164 29.38 -11.54 40.62
N GLN A 165 29.40 -10.25 40.96
CA GLN A 165 28.64 -9.20 40.26
C GLN A 165 29.04 -9.03 38.80
N THR A 166 30.24 -9.47 38.41
CA THR A 166 30.69 -9.46 37.00
C THR A 166 30.07 -10.58 36.17
N ARG A 167 29.55 -11.65 36.79
CA ARG A 167 29.13 -12.88 36.12
C ARG A 167 27.62 -13.09 36.10
N PHE A 168 26.91 -12.59 37.10
CA PHE A 168 25.45 -12.66 37.14
C PHE A 168 24.81 -11.44 37.81
N GLN A 169 23.51 -11.30 37.59
CA GLN A 169 22.64 -10.28 38.16
C GLN A 169 21.33 -10.90 38.62
N CYS A 170 20.61 -10.25 39.53
CA CYS A 170 19.26 -10.67 39.88
C CYS A 170 18.28 -10.02 38.89
N ASP A 171 17.24 -10.74 38.50
CA ASP A 171 16.11 -10.15 37.76
C ASP A 171 15.12 -9.43 38.70
N ALA A 172 13.98 -8.99 38.16
CA ALA A 172 12.94 -8.29 38.92
C ALA A 172 12.32 -9.15 40.04
N ASN A 173 12.37 -10.48 39.91
CA ASN A 173 11.80 -11.43 40.86
C ASN A 173 12.84 -11.93 41.89
N GLY A 174 14.10 -11.54 41.76
CA GLY A 174 15.20 -12.00 42.60
C GLY A 174 15.80 -13.33 42.15
N GLN A 175 15.55 -13.76 40.91
CA GLN A 175 16.20 -14.93 40.34
C GLN A 175 17.58 -14.56 39.78
N LYS A 176 18.58 -15.42 39.98
CA LYS A 176 19.91 -15.26 39.39
C LYS A 176 19.84 -15.45 37.87
N VAL A 177 20.37 -14.49 37.13
CA VAL A 177 20.49 -14.49 35.67
C VAL A 177 21.92 -14.20 35.28
N CYS A 178 22.53 -15.06 34.47
CA CYS A 178 23.90 -14.87 34.00
C CYS A 178 24.01 -13.63 33.10
N LYS A 179 25.12 -12.89 33.25
CA LYS A 179 25.46 -11.80 32.33
C LYS A 179 25.91 -12.38 30.98
N PRO A 180 25.87 -11.58 29.89
CA PRO A 180 26.30 -12.06 28.57
C PRO A 180 27.69 -12.72 28.61
N GLY A 181 27.82 -13.87 27.95
CA GLY A 181 29.05 -14.68 27.92
C GLY A 181 29.20 -15.70 29.05
N PHE A 182 28.27 -15.74 30.02
CA PHE A 182 28.29 -16.71 31.14
C PHE A 182 27.08 -17.65 31.12
N SER A 183 27.29 -18.92 31.47
CA SER A 183 26.27 -19.98 31.45
C SER A 183 26.38 -20.93 32.66
N GLY A 184 25.34 -21.76 32.84
CA GLY A 184 25.23 -22.76 33.90
C GLY A 184 24.67 -22.23 35.23
N PRO A 185 24.39 -23.12 36.20
CA PRO A 185 23.66 -22.80 37.45
C PRO A 185 24.39 -21.82 38.38
N PHE A 186 25.70 -21.66 38.18
CA PHE A 186 26.55 -20.73 38.93
C PHE A 186 27.12 -19.61 38.05
N CYS A 187 26.74 -19.53 36.77
CA CYS A 187 27.28 -18.58 35.80
C CYS A 187 28.83 -18.62 35.74
N ASN A 188 29.37 -19.84 35.85
CA ASN A 188 30.81 -20.11 35.80
C ASN A 188 31.26 -20.65 34.43
N GLY A 189 30.34 -21.13 33.59
CA GLY A 189 30.61 -21.59 32.23
C GLY A 189 30.62 -20.43 31.24
N ILE A 190 31.21 -20.63 30.07
CA ILE A 190 31.09 -19.73 28.91
C ILE A 190 29.99 -20.32 28.01
N GLY A 191 29.11 -19.49 27.43
CA GLY A 191 28.00 -19.94 26.58
C GLY A 191 28.44 -20.76 25.37
N GLU A 192 27.80 -21.90 25.10
CA GLU A 192 28.16 -22.82 24.02
C GLU A 192 27.85 -22.26 22.62
N CYS A 193 26.88 -21.34 22.50
CA CYS A 193 26.54 -20.62 21.27
C CYS A 193 27.60 -19.59 20.85
N GLU A 194 28.47 -19.14 21.76
CA GLU A 194 29.56 -18.18 21.46
C GLU A 194 30.91 -18.87 21.20
N LEU A 195 31.11 -20.10 21.69
CA LEU A 195 32.38 -20.82 21.60
C LEU A 195 32.57 -21.62 20.31
N THR A 196 31.48 -22.09 19.70
CA THR A 196 31.55 -22.94 18.51
C THR A 196 31.05 -22.17 17.30
N THR A 197 31.70 -22.37 16.15
CA THR A 197 31.43 -21.72 14.86
C THR A 197 29.99 -21.97 14.37
N ALA A 198 29.00 -21.29 14.97
CA ALA A 198 27.57 -21.44 14.73
C ALA A 198 27.10 -22.91 14.78
N PRO A 199 26.80 -23.47 15.98
CA PRO A 199 26.46 -24.88 16.13
C PRO A 199 25.16 -25.33 15.42
N CYS A 200 24.32 -24.37 15.03
CA CYS A 200 23.10 -24.59 14.28
C CYS A 200 23.32 -24.38 12.77
N LEU A 201 23.02 -25.41 11.97
CA LEU A 201 23.18 -25.39 10.52
C LEU A 201 21.95 -24.76 9.83
N ASN A 202 22.08 -24.49 8.54
CA ASN A 202 20.98 -24.10 7.64
C ASN A 202 20.13 -22.90 8.13
N GLY A 203 20.78 -21.92 8.76
CA GLY A 203 20.11 -20.72 9.27
C GLY A 203 19.33 -20.94 10.57
N GLY A 204 19.56 -22.05 11.28
CA GLY A 204 19.02 -22.28 12.61
C GLY A 204 19.54 -21.25 13.63
N THR A 205 18.68 -20.83 14.56
CA THR A 205 19.05 -19.93 15.66
C THR A 205 19.49 -20.74 16.87
N CYS A 206 20.71 -20.50 17.38
CA CYS A 206 21.19 -21.10 18.62
C CYS A 206 20.52 -20.43 19.82
N VAL A 207 20.01 -21.24 20.76
CA VAL A 207 19.38 -20.78 21.99
C VAL A 207 20.06 -21.47 23.16
N GLU A 208 20.63 -20.68 24.07
CA GLU A 208 21.25 -21.16 25.31
C GLU A 208 20.20 -21.69 26.28
N GLU A 209 20.50 -22.81 26.94
CA GLU A 209 19.71 -23.41 28.01
C GLU A 209 20.57 -23.67 29.25
N ILE A 210 19.92 -23.97 30.38
CA ILE A 210 20.57 -24.20 31.68
C ILE A 210 21.61 -25.34 31.62
N ASN A 211 21.46 -26.29 30.68
CA ASN A 211 22.31 -27.47 30.52
C ASN A 211 22.84 -27.64 29.06
N GLY A 212 23.11 -26.56 28.33
CA GLY A 212 23.69 -26.62 26.97
C GLY A 212 23.02 -25.64 26.00
N TYR A 213 22.77 -26.08 24.77
CA TYR A 213 22.02 -25.30 23.77
C TYR A 213 21.00 -26.18 23.02
N PHE A 214 20.02 -25.53 22.40
CA PHE A 214 19.23 -26.15 21.33
C PHE A 214 19.18 -25.24 20.10
N CYS A 215 18.94 -25.85 18.94
CA CYS A 215 18.80 -25.14 17.68
C CYS A 215 17.33 -24.99 17.30
N ARG A 216 16.86 -23.73 17.16
CA ARG A 216 15.57 -23.44 16.54
C ARG A 216 15.72 -23.40 15.03
N CYS A 217 15.25 -24.43 14.34
CA CYS A 217 15.44 -24.58 12.90
C CYS A 217 14.58 -23.64 12.06
N ALA A 218 15.17 -23.17 10.96
CA ALA A 218 14.44 -22.45 9.92
C ALA A 218 13.42 -23.36 9.22
N TYR A 219 12.40 -22.77 8.61
CA TYR A 219 11.38 -23.52 7.86
C TYR A 219 12.02 -24.44 6.81
N GLY A 220 11.59 -25.71 6.80
CA GLY A 220 12.12 -26.72 5.89
C GLY A 220 13.33 -27.51 6.43
N TYR A 221 13.74 -27.30 7.69
CA TYR A 221 14.81 -28.06 8.34
C TYR A 221 14.38 -28.64 9.69
N THR A 222 14.97 -29.77 10.08
CA THR A 222 14.75 -30.47 11.34
C THR A 222 16.05 -31.16 11.80
N GLY A 223 16.00 -31.82 12.96
CA GLY A 223 17.16 -32.42 13.62
C GLY A 223 17.78 -31.51 14.70
N PRO A 224 18.63 -32.08 15.57
CA PRO A 224 19.20 -31.38 16.72
C PRO A 224 20.10 -30.19 16.34
N LYS A 225 20.68 -30.20 15.14
CA LYS A 225 21.49 -29.09 14.59
C LYS A 225 20.89 -28.49 13.32
N CYS A 226 19.62 -28.79 13.02
CA CYS A 226 18.95 -28.37 11.78
C CYS A 226 19.60 -28.93 10.50
N GLU A 227 20.24 -30.09 10.61
CA GLU A 227 20.98 -30.76 9.53
C GLU A 227 20.07 -31.48 8.53
N THR A 228 18.84 -31.80 8.93
CA THR A 228 17.93 -32.62 8.11
C THR A 228 16.97 -31.73 7.35
N VAL A 229 16.87 -31.90 6.03
CA VAL A 229 15.88 -31.19 5.22
C VAL A 229 14.51 -31.86 5.36
N ILE A 230 13.49 -31.09 5.74
CA ILE A 230 12.10 -31.53 5.70
C ILE A 230 11.67 -31.52 4.23
N SER A 231 11.35 -32.69 3.70
CA SER A 231 10.82 -32.80 2.34
C SER A 231 9.56 -31.95 2.20
N ALA A 232 9.59 -30.96 1.30
CA ALA A 232 8.44 -30.14 0.98
C ALA A 232 7.22 -30.97 0.50
N CYS A 233 7.45 -32.20 0.02
CA CYS A 233 6.40 -33.14 -0.41
C CYS A 233 5.63 -33.82 0.74
N LEU A 234 6.14 -33.80 1.99
CA LEU A 234 5.44 -34.43 3.13
C LEU A 234 4.08 -33.80 3.43
N SER A 235 3.91 -32.52 3.08
CA SER A 235 2.64 -31.82 3.21
C SER A 235 1.63 -32.12 2.08
N ALA A 236 1.98 -33.04 1.17
CA ALA A 236 1.21 -33.37 -0.04
C ALA A 236 0.73 -32.11 -0.80
N PRO A 237 1.65 -31.23 -1.24
CA PRO A 237 1.27 -29.93 -1.79
C PRO A 237 0.56 -30.04 -3.15
N CYS A 238 0.79 -31.09 -3.93
CA CYS A 238 0.21 -31.25 -5.25
C CYS A 238 -1.25 -31.73 -5.20
N MET A 239 -2.13 -31.04 -5.93
CA MET A 239 -3.55 -31.35 -6.07
C MET A 239 -3.81 -32.25 -7.28
N ASN A 240 -5.04 -32.76 -7.40
CA ASN A 240 -5.53 -33.50 -8.57
C ASN A 240 -4.64 -34.67 -9.01
N GLY A 241 -4.04 -35.38 -8.06
CA GLY A 241 -3.18 -36.54 -8.33
C GLY A 241 -1.81 -36.20 -8.92
N GLY A 242 -1.38 -34.93 -8.90
CA GLY A 242 -0.05 -34.52 -9.34
C GLY A 242 1.06 -35.18 -8.52
N ARG A 243 2.12 -35.63 -9.20
CA ARG A 243 3.30 -36.24 -8.55
C ARG A 243 4.22 -35.16 -8.02
N CYS A 244 4.46 -35.16 -6.72
CA CYS A 244 5.43 -34.25 -6.10
C CYS A 244 6.87 -34.75 -6.30
N SER A 245 7.76 -33.89 -6.75
CA SER A 245 9.21 -34.08 -6.74
C SER A 245 9.84 -33.13 -5.72
N ASN A 246 10.80 -33.67 -4.96
CA ASN A 246 11.41 -32.98 -3.83
C ASN A 246 12.65 -32.21 -4.29
N ALA A 247 12.62 -30.88 -4.23
CA ALA A 247 13.77 -30.01 -4.45
C ALA A 247 14.28 -29.40 -3.12
N GLY A 248 14.16 -30.16 -2.02
CA GLY A 248 14.61 -29.77 -0.69
C GLY A 248 13.53 -29.02 0.09
N THR A 249 13.75 -27.72 0.35
CA THR A 249 12.76 -26.83 0.98
C THR A 249 11.67 -26.37 0.01
N SER A 250 11.83 -26.65 -1.29
CA SER A 250 10.85 -26.40 -2.34
C SER A 250 10.31 -27.70 -2.93
N PHE A 251 9.11 -27.63 -3.50
CA PHE A 251 8.46 -28.73 -4.19
C PHE A 251 8.18 -28.35 -5.64
N GLU A 252 8.18 -29.34 -6.52
CA GLU A 252 7.66 -29.22 -7.88
C GLU A 252 6.55 -30.26 -8.08
N CYS A 253 5.45 -29.83 -8.69
CA CYS A 253 4.31 -30.71 -8.97
C CYS A 253 4.26 -31.06 -10.45
N HIS A 254 4.44 -32.33 -10.77
CA HIS A 254 4.22 -32.86 -12.11
C HIS A 254 2.75 -33.24 -12.27
N CYS A 255 2.02 -32.42 -13.03
CA CYS A 255 0.58 -32.55 -13.18
C CYS A 255 0.20 -33.71 -14.10
N LEU A 256 -0.93 -34.35 -13.78
CA LEU A 256 -1.59 -35.27 -14.70
C LEU A 256 -2.12 -34.51 -15.92
N PRO A 257 -2.35 -35.21 -17.06
CA PRO A 257 -3.06 -34.63 -18.18
C PRO A 257 -4.37 -34.00 -17.71
N ASN A 258 -4.70 -32.81 -18.25
CA ASN A 258 -5.85 -31.99 -17.90
C ASN A 258 -5.70 -31.10 -16.65
N PHE A 259 -4.52 -31.03 -16.02
CA PHE A 259 -4.28 -30.12 -14.91
C PHE A 259 -3.01 -29.29 -15.11
N TYR A 260 -3.00 -28.07 -14.62
CA TYR A 260 -1.86 -27.16 -14.70
C TYR A 260 -1.76 -26.25 -13.47
N GLY A 261 -0.69 -25.48 -13.41
CA GLY A 261 -0.36 -24.58 -12.30
C GLY A 261 0.64 -25.19 -11.32
N PRO A 262 1.19 -24.38 -10.39
CA PRO A 262 2.29 -24.78 -9.51
C PRO A 262 1.93 -25.92 -8.54
N ARG A 263 0.64 -26.15 -8.29
CA ARG A 263 0.13 -27.24 -7.46
C ARG A 263 -0.82 -28.16 -8.23
N CYS A 264 -0.86 -28.07 -9.57
CA CYS A 264 -1.83 -28.79 -10.40
C CYS A 264 -3.29 -28.51 -10.02
N GLN A 265 -3.54 -27.30 -9.51
CA GLN A 265 -4.83 -26.93 -8.92
C GLN A 265 -5.87 -26.52 -9.96
N PHE A 266 -5.46 -26.25 -11.19
CA PHE A 266 -6.35 -25.76 -12.25
C PHE A 266 -6.58 -26.83 -13.30
N GLU A 267 -7.83 -26.99 -13.71
CA GLU A 267 -8.20 -27.82 -14.86
C GLU A 267 -7.83 -27.13 -16.17
N ASP A 268 -7.16 -27.84 -17.06
CA ASP A 268 -6.88 -27.41 -18.42
C ASP A 268 -8.15 -27.49 -19.27
N LYS A 269 -8.86 -26.37 -19.32
CA LYS A 269 -10.09 -26.23 -20.11
C LYS A 269 -9.84 -26.30 -21.62
N CYS A 270 -8.60 -26.18 -22.10
CA CYS A 270 -8.30 -26.26 -23.53
C CYS A 270 -8.45 -27.67 -24.11
N GLN A 271 -8.44 -28.71 -23.27
CA GLN A 271 -8.83 -30.07 -23.70
C GLN A 271 -10.28 -30.15 -24.20
N SER A 272 -11.17 -29.34 -23.62
CA SER A 272 -12.60 -29.30 -23.99
C SER A 272 -12.93 -28.31 -25.11
N VAL A 273 -11.98 -27.46 -25.50
CA VAL A 273 -12.17 -26.39 -26.49
C VAL A 273 -11.28 -26.61 -27.70
N THR A 274 -11.88 -26.96 -28.82
CA THR A 274 -11.17 -27.05 -30.11
C THR A 274 -11.23 -25.71 -30.85
N CYS A 275 -10.06 -25.09 -31.05
CA CYS A 275 -9.92 -23.92 -31.91
C CYS A 275 -9.76 -24.38 -33.38
N LEU A 276 -10.59 -23.83 -34.27
CA LEU A 276 -10.59 -24.18 -35.69
C LEU A 276 -9.60 -23.32 -36.48
N ASN A 277 -9.34 -23.72 -37.74
CA ASN A 277 -8.54 -22.96 -38.71
C ASN A 277 -7.13 -22.58 -38.23
N GLY A 278 -6.52 -23.41 -37.36
CA GLY A 278 -5.19 -23.17 -36.81
C GLY A 278 -5.15 -22.18 -35.63
N GLY A 279 -6.29 -21.92 -34.98
CA GLY A 279 -6.33 -21.14 -33.74
C GLY A 279 -5.64 -21.86 -32.57
N THR A 280 -5.07 -21.06 -31.66
CA THR A 280 -4.40 -21.57 -30.46
C THR A 280 -5.29 -21.37 -29.24
N CYS A 281 -5.58 -22.45 -28.50
CA CYS A 281 -6.29 -22.32 -27.24
C CYS A 281 -5.36 -21.80 -26.15
N VAL A 282 -5.81 -20.80 -25.41
CA VAL A 282 -5.13 -20.28 -24.23
C VAL A 282 -6.12 -20.12 -23.10
N ILE A 283 -5.65 -20.21 -21.86
CA ILE A 283 -6.47 -19.94 -20.69
C ILE A 283 -6.19 -18.51 -20.22
N THR A 284 -7.19 -17.64 -20.28
CA THR A 284 -7.12 -16.24 -19.80
C THR A 284 -8.17 -16.05 -18.71
N ASN A 285 -7.77 -15.57 -17.52
CA ASN A 285 -8.67 -15.38 -16.38
C ASN A 285 -9.52 -16.63 -16.06
N PHE A 286 -8.91 -17.82 -16.05
CA PHE A 286 -9.57 -19.11 -15.78
C PHE A 286 -10.63 -19.55 -16.81
N VAL A 287 -10.66 -18.93 -17.99
CA VAL A 287 -11.53 -19.27 -19.12
C VAL A 287 -10.69 -19.65 -20.33
N ALA A 288 -11.02 -20.76 -20.99
CA ALA A 288 -10.40 -21.15 -22.26
C ALA A 288 -10.91 -20.24 -23.39
N LYS A 289 -9.98 -19.66 -24.15
CA LYS A 289 -10.25 -18.75 -25.27
C LYS A 289 -9.35 -19.12 -26.45
N CYS A 290 -9.91 -19.08 -27.66
CA CYS A 290 -9.13 -19.24 -28.87
C CYS A 290 -8.50 -17.91 -29.31
N ILE A 291 -7.19 -17.92 -29.55
CA ILE A 291 -6.49 -16.87 -30.28
C ILE A 291 -6.56 -17.24 -31.77
N CYS A 292 -7.24 -16.40 -32.54
CA CYS A 292 -7.45 -16.66 -33.96
C CYS A 292 -6.29 -16.16 -34.83
N PRO A 293 -5.88 -16.94 -35.84
CA PRO A 293 -4.90 -16.49 -36.80
C PRO A 293 -5.48 -15.38 -37.68
N GLN A 294 -4.60 -14.69 -38.40
CA GLN A 294 -5.00 -13.61 -39.31
C GLN A 294 -6.08 -14.10 -40.29
N GLY A 295 -7.13 -13.30 -40.47
CA GLY A 295 -8.25 -13.63 -41.36
C GLY A 295 -9.40 -14.44 -40.74
N TRP A 296 -9.31 -14.83 -39.47
CA TRP A 296 -10.36 -15.55 -38.76
C TRP A 296 -10.81 -14.85 -37.48
N THR A 297 -12.07 -15.02 -37.11
CA THR A 297 -12.72 -14.49 -35.92
C THR A 297 -13.77 -15.49 -35.41
N GLY A 298 -14.49 -15.15 -34.34
CA GLY A 298 -15.42 -16.06 -33.65
C GLY A 298 -14.81 -16.68 -32.39
N GLN A 299 -15.63 -17.39 -31.62
CA GLN A 299 -15.20 -17.95 -30.33
C GLN A 299 -14.20 -19.10 -30.49
N ARG A 300 -14.29 -19.81 -31.62
CA ARG A 300 -13.43 -20.94 -32.01
C ARG A 300 -12.71 -20.67 -33.33
N CYS A 301 -12.60 -19.41 -33.76
CA CYS A 301 -11.96 -19.03 -35.02
C CYS A 301 -12.64 -19.63 -36.27
N GLU A 302 -13.95 -19.85 -36.18
CA GLU A 302 -14.79 -20.47 -37.18
C GLU A 302 -15.27 -19.50 -38.27
N ILE A 303 -15.19 -18.20 -38.02
CA ILE A 303 -15.77 -17.16 -38.88
C ILE A 303 -14.64 -16.51 -39.69
N PRO A 304 -14.67 -16.53 -41.03
CA PRO A 304 -13.71 -15.77 -41.83
C PRO A 304 -13.99 -14.27 -41.69
N ILE A 305 -12.93 -13.47 -41.53
CA ILE A 305 -13.04 -12.01 -41.44
C ILE A 305 -13.49 -11.46 -42.78
N ASN A 306 -14.59 -10.71 -42.75
CA ASN A 306 -15.02 -9.90 -43.88
C ASN A 306 -14.61 -8.44 -43.67
N GLN A 307 -13.56 -8.01 -44.36
CA GLN A 307 -13.05 -6.64 -44.26
C GLN A 307 -13.98 -5.58 -44.89
N CYS A 308 -15.03 -6.01 -45.60
CA CYS A 308 -16.08 -5.15 -46.12
C CYS A 308 -17.25 -4.96 -45.14
N THR A 309 -17.16 -5.46 -43.90
CA THR A 309 -18.24 -5.31 -42.90
C THR A 309 -17.69 -4.71 -41.60
N PRO A 310 -18.03 -3.44 -41.28
CA PRO A 310 -18.80 -2.49 -42.10
C PRO A 310 -18.03 -2.04 -43.35
N ASN A 311 -18.75 -1.57 -44.39
CA ASN A 311 -18.13 -1.17 -45.66
C ASN A 311 -17.13 -0.02 -45.44
N PRO A 312 -15.82 -0.23 -45.67
CA PRO A 312 -14.79 0.80 -45.47
C PRO A 312 -14.74 1.83 -46.60
N CYS A 313 -15.37 1.56 -47.75
CA CYS A 313 -15.35 2.42 -48.93
C CYS A 313 -16.34 3.58 -48.78
N GLN A 314 -15.84 4.81 -48.79
CA GLN A 314 -16.65 6.02 -48.66
C GLN A 314 -17.27 6.43 -50.00
N ASN A 315 -18.19 7.40 -49.98
CA ASN A 315 -18.82 8.00 -51.16
C ASN A 315 -19.44 6.98 -52.13
N ASN A 316 -20.12 5.98 -51.57
CA ASN A 316 -20.77 4.88 -52.29
C ASN A 316 -19.79 4.01 -53.11
N GLY A 317 -18.51 3.94 -52.71
CA GLY A 317 -17.58 2.96 -53.27
C GLY A 317 -18.01 1.53 -52.96
N TYR A 318 -17.79 0.63 -53.92
CA TYR A 318 -18.07 -0.80 -53.75
C TYR A 318 -16.85 -1.51 -53.16
N CYS A 319 -17.05 -2.34 -52.13
CA CYS A 319 -15.97 -3.04 -51.46
C CYS A 319 -15.84 -4.47 -51.98
N HIS A 320 -14.63 -4.84 -52.40
CA HIS A 320 -14.26 -6.22 -52.69
C HIS A 320 -13.43 -6.79 -51.54
N ASN A 321 -13.95 -7.83 -50.89
CA ASN A 321 -13.22 -8.55 -49.86
C ASN A 321 -12.20 -9.48 -50.53
N LEU A 322 -10.92 -9.28 -50.23
CA LEU A 322 -9.81 -10.12 -50.73
C LEU A 322 -9.36 -11.14 -49.66
N GLY A 323 -10.13 -11.31 -48.58
CA GLY A 323 -9.84 -12.24 -47.49
C GLY A 323 -8.54 -11.87 -46.76
N LEU A 324 -7.56 -12.76 -46.79
CA LEU A 324 -6.22 -12.52 -46.22
C LEU A 324 -5.47 -11.37 -46.91
N GLY A 325 -5.77 -11.10 -48.19
CA GLY A 325 -5.19 -10.00 -48.96
C GLY A 325 -5.77 -8.62 -48.63
N GLY A 326 -6.77 -8.55 -47.74
CA GLY A 326 -7.37 -7.31 -47.28
C GLY A 326 -8.70 -6.99 -47.96
N PHE A 327 -8.90 -5.72 -48.34
CA PHE A 327 -10.01 -5.27 -49.18
C PHE A 327 -9.51 -4.26 -50.22
N VAL A 328 -10.26 -4.12 -51.31
CA VAL A 328 -10.09 -3.04 -52.30
C VAL A 328 -11.41 -2.33 -52.54
N CYS A 329 -11.35 -1.02 -52.72
CA CYS A 329 -12.51 -0.19 -53.01
C CYS A 329 -12.55 0.20 -54.48
N ASP A 330 -13.67 -0.13 -55.12
CA ASP A 330 -14.02 0.34 -56.45
C ASP A 330 -14.73 1.69 -56.31
N CYS A 331 -13.99 2.75 -56.63
CA CYS A 331 -14.48 4.11 -56.47
C CYS A 331 -15.39 4.54 -57.62
N VAL A 332 -16.50 5.18 -57.28
CA VAL A 332 -17.40 5.82 -58.23
C VAL A 332 -16.67 6.97 -58.95
N ASN A 333 -17.03 7.23 -60.21
CA ASN A 333 -16.48 8.33 -61.01
C ASN A 333 -16.41 9.66 -60.22
N GLY A 334 -15.22 10.26 -60.21
CA GLY A 334 -14.98 11.48 -59.43
C GLY A 334 -14.41 11.23 -58.04
N TRP A 335 -14.18 9.98 -57.63
CA TRP A 335 -13.52 9.61 -56.38
C TRP A 335 -12.32 8.69 -56.63
N SER A 336 -11.33 8.76 -55.74
CA SER A 336 -10.11 7.96 -55.79
C SER A 336 -9.52 7.78 -54.37
N GLY A 337 -8.42 7.02 -54.28
CA GLY A 337 -7.77 6.66 -53.02
C GLY A 337 -8.29 5.35 -52.45
N LYS A 338 -7.55 4.78 -51.48
CA LYS A 338 -7.82 3.45 -50.90
C LYS A 338 -9.24 3.31 -50.32
N PHE A 339 -9.82 4.40 -49.83
CA PHE A 339 -11.13 4.45 -49.21
C PHE A 339 -12.14 5.28 -50.01
N CYS A 340 -11.83 5.66 -51.26
CA CYS A 340 -12.67 6.52 -52.10
C CYS A 340 -13.00 7.89 -51.46
N ASN A 341 -12.08 8.42 -50.66
CA ASN A 341 -12.24 9.69 -49.94
C ASN A 341 -11.67 10.89 -50.69
N ASN A 342 -10.89 10.68 -51.76
CA ASN A 342 -10.27 11.77 -52.51
C ASN A 342 -11.10 12.12 -53.74
N ARG A 343 -11.52 13.38 -53.85
CA ARG A 343 -12.23 13.86 -55.03
C ARG A 343 -11.27 14.01 -56.21
N THR A 344 -11.64 13.42 -57.35
CA THR A 344 -10.90 13.49 -58.61
C THR A 344 -11.57 14.51 -59.51
N TYR A 345 -10.84 15.58 -59.88
CA TYR A 345 -11.42 16.74 -60.56
C TYR A 345 -11.38 16.70 -62.10
N CYS A 346 -10.50 15.88 -62.71
CA CYS A 346 -10.42 15.70 -64.18
C CYS A 346 -10.62 14.24 -64.69
N PRO A 347 -11.51 13.41 -64.13
CA PRO A 347 -11.61 11.99 -64.52
C PRO A 347 -12.26 11.78 -65.90
N SER A 348 -13.02 12.75 -66.42
CA SER A 348 -13.88 12.59 -67.60
C SER A 348 -13.50 13.49 -68.79
N ARG A 349 -12.28 14.07 -68.80
CA ARG A 349 -11.82 15.03 -69.84
C ARG A 349 -12.86 16.13 -70.14
N PRO A 350 -13.27 16.93 -69.14
CA PRO A 350 -14.36 17.90 -69.30
C PRO A 350 -14.05 19.07 -70.27
N CYS A 351 -12.81 19.22 -70.72
CA CYS A 351 -12.40 20.28 -71.63
C CYS A 351 -12.57 19.83 -73.09
N LEU A 352 -13.42 20.53 -73.83
CA LEU A 352 -13.67 20.31 -75.25
C LEU A 352 -12.56 20.94 -76.10
N ASN A 353 -12.61 20.66 -77.40
CA ASN A 353 -11.74 21.25 -78.42
C ASN A 353 -10.24 21.21 -78.05
N GLY A 354 -9.78 20.09 -77.48
CA GLY A 354 -8.36 19.87 -77.16
C GLY A 354 -7.86 20.67 -75.93
N GLY A 355 -8.75 21.23 -75.13
CA GLY A 355 -8.37 21.96 -73.91
C GLY A 355 -7.67 21.10 -72.86
N THR A 356 -6.68 21.68 -72.18
CA THR A 356 -6.02 21.02 -71.05
C THR A 356 -6.80 21.29 -69.77
N CYS A 357 -7.24 20.24 -69.07
CA CYS A 357 -7.81 20.36 -67.73
C CYS A 357 -6.71 20.73 -66.73
N ILE A 358 -6.87 21.83 -66.01
CA ILE A 358 -5.93 22.27 -64.97
C ILE A 358 -6.63 22.30 -63.62
N GLN A 359 -5.95 21.79 -62.59
CA GLN A 359 -6.44 21.80 -61.22
C GLN A 359 -5.98 23.09 -60.54
N ASN A 360 -6.93 23.92 -60.08
CA ASN A 360 -6.62 25.08 -59.26
C ASN A 360 -7.66 25.22 -58.15
N ALA A 361 -7.22 25.16 -56.89
CA ALA A 361 -8.01 25.40 -55.67
C ALA A 361 -9.43 24.78 -55.67
N ASN A 362 -9.55 23.47 -55.94
CA ASN A 362 -10.81 22.70 -55.93
C ASN A 362 -11.86 23.09 -57.00
N LEU A 363 -11.48 23.82 -58.04
CA LEU A 363 -12.33 24.16 -59.20
C LEU A 363 -11.76 23.57 -60.50
N ILE A 364 -12.66 23.05 -61.35
CA ILE A 364 -12.32 22.60 -62.71
C ILE A 364 -12.14 23.84 -63.59
N ARG A 365 -10.94 24.03 -64.15
CA ARG A 365 -10.66 25.06 -65.14
C ARG A 365 -10.03 24.44 -66.39
N CYS A 366 -10.50 24.83 -67.56
CA CYS A 366 -9.90 24.43 -68.82
C CYS A 366 -8.97 25.53 -69.33
N ARG A 367 -7.75 25.16 -69.71
CA ARG A 367 -6.86 26.01 -70.48
C ARG A 367 -7.13 25.75 -71.96
N CYS A 368 -7.79 26.71 -72.59
CA CYS A 368 -8.23 26.58 -73.98
C CYS A 368 -7.08 26.79 -74.97
N PRO A 369 -7.03 25.99 -76.06
CA PRO A 369 -6.09 26.23 -77.15
C PRO A 369 -6.42 27.54 -77.88
N PHE A 370 -5.46 28.02 -78.67
CA PHE A 370 -5.65 29.22 -79.49
C PHE A 370 -6.89 29.08 -80.39
N GLY A 371 -7.75 30.09 -80.40
CA GLY A 371 -9.01 30.11 -81.16
C GLY A 371 -10.25 29.65 -80.39
N PHE A 372 -10.13 29.15 -79.15
CA PHE A 372 -11.27 28.72 -78.34
C PHE A 372 -11.43 29.54 -77.04
N LYS A 373 -12.66 29.61 -76.52
CA LYS A 373 -13.08 30.31 -75.30
C LYS A 373 -14.21 29.53 -74.60
N GLY A 374 -14.52 29.92 -73.36
CA GLY A 374 -15.57 29.29 -72.55
C GLY A 374 -15.00 28.52 -71.36
N LYS A 375 -15.88 28.06 -70.46
CA LYS A 375 -15.46 27.36 -69.22
C LYS A 375 -14.83 26.01 -69.53
N TYR A 376 -15.31 25.37 -70.58
CA TYR A 376 -14.92 24.06 -71.07
C TYR A 376 -14.33 24.11 -72.49
N CYS A 377 -13.95 25.29 -72.98
CA CYS A 377 -13.43 25.52 -74.34
C CYS A 377 -14.43 25.18 -75.46
N GLU A 378 -15.72 25.28 -75.16
CA GLU A 378 -16.85 24.97 -76.04
C GLU A 378 -17.05 25.97 -77.18
N GLY A 379 -16.63 27.23 -77.01
CA GLY A 379 -16.89 28.30 -77.96
C GLY A 379 -15.67 28.67 -78.80
N PHE A 380 -15.88 29.02 -80.07
CA PHE A 380 -14.84 29.64 -80.89
C PHE A 380 -14.69 31.12 -80.57
N LYS A 381 -13.46 31.63 -80.55
CA LYS A 381 -13.13 33.04 -80.32
C LYS A 381 -12.95 33.73 -81.67
N CYS A 382 -13.96 34.49 -82.10
CA CYS A 382 -13.89 35.33 -83.30
C CYS A 382 -12.69 36.31 -83.22
N PRO A 383 -11.78 36.30 -84.20
CA PRO A 383 -10.68 37.26 -84.26
C PRO A 383 -11.15 38.70 -84.47
N GLU A 384 -12.19 38.89 -85.28
CA GLU A 384 -12.82 40.18 -85.56
C GLU A 384 -14.36 40.08 -85.40
N PRO A 385 -15.08 41.20 -85.25
CA PRO A 385 -16.53 41.17 -85.01
C PRO A 385 -17.33 40.48 -86.12
N SER A 386 -16.91 40.60 -87.38
CA SER A 386 -17.57 39.95 -88.50
C SER A 386 -16.56 39.38 -89.50
N GLY A 387 -16.88 38.26 -90.16
CA GLY A 387 -16.05 37.68 -91.22
C GLY A 387 -15.98 36.14 -91.20
N LEU A 388 -15.25 35.58 -92.17
CA LEU A 388 -15.05 34.13 -92.31
C LEU A 388 -13.64 33.71 -91.85
N PHE A 389 -13.58 32.75 -90.92
CA PHE A 389 -12.35 32.29 -90.28
C PHE A 389 -12.20 30.76 -90.36
N PRO A 390 -10.99 30.23 -90.56
CA PRO A 390 -10.78 28.78 -90.61
C PRO A 390 -11.10 28.12 -89.25
N ASP A 391 -11.68 26.91 -89.27
CA ASP A 391 -11.81 26.08 -88.06
C ASP A 391 -10.44 25.52 -87.67
N PRO A 392 -9.92 25.80 -86.46
CA PRO A 392 -8.61 25.32 -86.02
C PRO A 392 -8.49 23.80 -85.94
N GLN A 393 -9.60 23.06 -85.96
CA GLN A 393 -9.64 21.60 -85.81
C GLN A 393 -10.10 20.86 -87.07
N SER A 394 -10.56 21.58 -88.09
CA SER A 394 -11.04 20.93 -89.31
C SER A 394 -10.93 21.80 -90.56
N CYS A 395 -10.32 21.27 -91.61
CA CYS A 395 -10.19 21.98 -92.89
C CYS A 395 -11.52 22.08 -93.65
N ARG A 396 -12.49 21.21 -93.32
CA ARG A 396 -13.82 21.16 -93.95
C ARG A 396 -14.83 22.11 -93.33
N HIS A 397 -14.47 22.73 -92.21
CA HIS A 397 -15.36 23.63 -91.49
C HIS A 397 -14.72 25.02 -91.43
N PHE A 398 -15.54 26.04 -91.31
CA PHE A 398 -15.11 27.40 -91.04
C PHE A 398 -16.12 28.06 -90.10
N TYR A 399 -15.70 29.14 -89.45
CA TYR A 399 -16.57 29.95 -88.62
C TYR A 399 -16.94 31.22 -89.37
N GLN A 400 -18.24 31.45 -89.51
CA GLN A 400 -18.79 32.75 -89.83
C GLN A 400 -19.03 33.50 -88.52
N CYS A 401 -18.31 34.59 -88.33
CA CYS A 401 -18.53 35.49 -87.21
C CYS A 401 -19.45 36.62 -87.65
N ASP A 402 -20.48 36.90 -86.86
CA ASP A 402 -21.32 38.09 -87.00
C ASP A 402 -21.53 38.67 -85.59
N TRP A 403 -21.20 39.95 -85.39
CA TRP A 403 -21.26 40.60 -84.07
C TRP A 403 -20.51 39.84 -82.96
N SER A 404 -19.33 39.26 -83.28
CA SER A 404 -18.50 38.41 -82.42
C SER A 404 -19.12 37.08 -81.97
N ILE A 405 -20.24 36.69 -82.57
CA ILE A 405 -20.89 35.39 -82.39
C ILE A 405 -20.42 34.48 -83.52
N ALA A 406 -19.84 33.34 -83.16
CA ALA A 406 -19.29 32.39 -84.11
C ALA A 406 -20.33 31.34 -84.49
N TYR A 407 -20.62 31.21 -85.78
CA TYR A 407 -21.44 30.16 -86.36
C TYR A 407 -20.54 29.21 -87.15
N ARG A 408 -20.48 27.95 -86.73
CA ARG A 408 -19.73 26.92 -87.46
C ARG A 408 -20.49 26.55 -88.73
N LYS A 409 -19.80 26.52 -89.87
CA LYS A 409 -20.33 26.21 -91.20
C LYS A 409 -19.48 25.15 -91.87
N ASP A 410 -20.12 24.34 -92.69
CA ASP A 410 -19.50 23.29 -93.49
C ASP A 410 -19.18 23.77 -94.90
N CYS A 411 -18.02 23.38 -95.42
CA CYS A 411 -17.76 23.48 -96.84
C CYS A 411 -18.54 22.41 -97.61
N PRO A 412 -19.20 22.75 -98.73
CA PRO A 412 -19.96 21.78 -99.50
C PRO A 412 -19.04 20.70 -100.08
N GLY A 413 -19.49 19.44 -100.02
CA GLY A 413 -18.73 18.29 -100.50
C GLY A 413 -17.44 18.04 -99.71
N ASN A 414 -16.37 17.70 -100.41
CA ASN A 414 -15.05 17.45 -99.82
C ASN A 414 -14.08 18.64 -99.96
N LEU A 415 -14.63 19.84 -100.15
CA LEU A 415 -13.86 21.08 -100.27
C LEU A 415 -13.31 21.53 -98.91
N HIS A 416 -12.20 22.26 -98.94
CA HIS A 416 -11.55 22.82 -97.76
C HIS A 416 -11.67 24.34 -97.77
N PHE A 417 -11.80 24.94 -96.59
CA PHE A 417 -11.88 26.40 -96.49
C PHE A 417 -10.52 27.05 -96.78
N ASN A 418 -10.46 27.87 -97.82
CA ASN A 418 -9.28 28.65 -98.18
C ASN A 418 -9.23 29.93 -97.33
N LYS A 419 -8.30 29.98 -96.37
CA LYS A 419 -8.17 31.11 -95.42
C LYS A 419 -7.82 32.45 -96.10
N VAL A 420 -7.21 32.41 -97.29
CA VAL A 420 -6.76 33.58 -98.06
C VAL A 420 -7.91 34.11 -98.92
N LEU A 421 -8.55 33.23 -99.70
CA LEU A 421 -9.65 33.60 -100.60
C LEU A 421 -11.02 33.69 -99.91
N LYS A 422 -11.13 33.21 -98.66
CA LYS A 422 -12.36 33.19 -97.86
C LYS A 422 -13.51 32.41 -98.51
N VAL A 423 -13.19 31.36 -99.27
CA VAL A 423 -14.15 30.47 -99.95
C VAL A 423 -13.76 29.01 -99.76
N CYS A 424 -14.71 28.10 -99.97
CA CYS A 424 -14.43 26.67 -100.01
C CYS A 424 -13.82 26.29 -101.37
N ASP A 425 -12.62 25.75 -101.35
CA ASP A 425 -11.82 25.43 -102.54
C ASP A 425 -11.30 23.99 -102.48
N TRP A 426 -10.75 23.51 -103.58
CA TRP A 426 -10.14 22.19 -103.63
C TRP A 426 -8.96 22.08 -102.66
N GLN A 427 -8.78 20.89 -102.11
CA GLN A 427 -7.83 20.63 -101.01
C GLN A 427 -6.40 21.11 -101.30
N TYR A 428 -5.94 20.98 -102.54
CA TYR A 428 -4.60 21.38 -102.98
C TYR A 428 -4.42 22.91 -103.16
N ARG A 429 -5.52 23.67 -103.19
CA ARG A 429 -5.51 25.15 -103.30
C ARG A 429 -5.80 25.85 -101.97
N ALA A 430 -6.49 25.18 -101.05
CA ALA A 430 -6.96 25.78 -99.81
C ALA A 430 -5.86 26.07 -98.76
N ASP A 431 -4.63 25.54 -98.91
CA ASP A 431 -3.50 25.69 -97.97
C ASP A 431 -3.90 25.59 -96.48
N CYS A 432 -4.65 24.53 -96.16
CA CYS A 432 -5.11 24.27 -94.79
C CYS A 432 -4.08 23.45 -94.02
N ASN A 433 -3.48 24.06 -93.00
CA ASN A 433 -2.51 23.44 -92.11
C ASN A 433 -3.07 23.40 -90.68
N ILE A 434 -3.68 22.29 -90.28
CA ILE A 434 -4.07 22.03 -88.89
C ILE A 434 -2.87 21.39 -88.21
N ARG A 435 -2.34 22.03 -87.16
CA ARG A 435 -1.32 21.41 -86.32
C ARG A 435 -1.95 20.18 -85.65
N LYS A 436 -1.40 19.00 -85.92
CA LYS A 436 -1.75 17.75 -85.21
C LYS A 436 -1.31 17.80 -83.76
#